data_AF-A0A9E1LL30-F1
#
_entry.id   AF-A0A9E1LL30-F1
#
_cell.length_a   1.000
_cell.length_b   1.000
_cell.length_c   1.000
_cell.angle_alpha   90.00
_cell.angle_beta   90.00
_cell.angle_gamma   90.00
#
_symmetry.space_group_name_H-M   'P 1'
#
loop_
_entity.id
_entity.type
_entity.pdbx_description
1 polymer ?
#
loop_
_entity_poly.entity_id
_entity_poly.type
_entity_poly.pdbx_seq_one_letter_code
_entity_poly.pdbx_strand_id
1 'polypeptide(L)'
;MKNNYLEISQVGIEFPTDSEPFRALQNVNLTIGKGQFISLIGHSGCGKSTVLNIVAGLYEATEGGVILEGREVNEPGPDRAVVFQNHALLPWLTVYQNVELAVKCVFKKTKSKAEMRDWIEHNLSLVHMDHALNKLPGELSGGMKQRVGIARCLAMQPKVLLMDEPFGALDALTRAHLQDSLMDIQQQLGNTVIMITHDVDEAVLLSDRIVMMTNGPAASIGEVLSINLPRPRDRVVLADDPDFNNYRQQVLRFLYEKQKNPAAKAA
;
A
#
# COMPACT_ATOMS: atom_id res chain seq x y z
N MET A 1 -9.10 24.07 -11.39
CA MET A 1 -8.06 23.70 -10.41
C MET A 1 -7.99 22.19 -10.38
N LYS A 2 -6.81 21.57 -10.56
CA LYS A 2 -6.67 20.12 -10.43
C LYS A 2 -6.99 19.79 -8.96
N ASN A 3 -8.14 19.17 -8.69
CA ASN A 3 -8.45 18.68 -7.36
C ASN A 3 -7.58 17.44 -7.11
N ASN A 4 -6.41 17.65 -6.51
CA ASN A 4 -5.58 16.57 -6.01
C ASN A 4 -6.38 15.86 -4.89
N TYR A 5 -6.49 14.53 -4.96
CA TYR A 5 -7.28 13.78 -3.97
C TYR A 5 -6.48 13.58 -2.69
N LEU A 6 -5.21 13.16 -2.84
CA LEU A 6 -4.24 13.06 -1.77
C LEU A 6 -2.97 13.81 -2.20
N GLU A 7 -2.48 14.68 -1.32
CA GLU A 7 -1.33 15.54 -1.56
C GLU A 7 -0.36 15.42 -0.39
N ILE A 8 0.90 15.12 -0.71
CA ILE A 8 2.04 15.08 0.20
C ILE A 8 2.91 16.26 -0.19
N SER A 9 3.06 17.24 0.69
CA SER A 9 3.74 18.50 0.39
C SER A 9 4.88 18.76 1.36
N GLN A 10 6.09 18.84 0.81
CA GLN A 10 7.36 19.13 1.51
C GLN A 10 7.60 18.26 2.75
N VAL A 11 7.17 16.99 2.70
CA VAL A 11 7.26 16.12 3.87
C VAL A 11 8.72 15.79 4.19
N GLY A 12 9.11 16.10 5.43
CA GLY A 12 10.40 15.77 6.03
C GLY A 12 10.20 15.13 7.40
N ILE A 13 11.06 14.17 7.75
CA ILE A 13 11.01 13.54 9.08
C ILE A 13 12.40 13.27 9.61
N GLU A 14 12.62 13.68 10.86
CA GLU A 14 13.86 13.48 11.61
C GLU A 14 13.56 12.64 12.85
N PHE A 15 14.30 11.54 13.03
CA PHE A 15 14.19 10.70 14.21
C PHE A 15 15.27 11.10 15.22
N PRO A 16 14.92 11.31 16.51
CA PRO A 16 15.92 11.53 17.54
C PRO A 16 16.72 10.25 17.74
N THR A 17 18.04 10.36 17.76
CA THR A 17 18.95 9.27 18.15
C THR A 17 19.91 9.76 19.23
N ASP A 18 20.54 8.84 19.96
CA ASP A 18 21.45 9.16 21.07
C ASP A 18 22.70 9.97 20.65
N SER A 19 23.02 10.00 19.35
CA SER A 19 24.10 10.80 18.78
C SER A 19 23.58 12.05 18.06
N GLU A 20 23.16 11.90 16.80
CA GLU A 20 22.69 12.98 15.94
C GLU A 20 21.30 12.65 15.36
N PRO A 21 20.43 13.66 15.14
CA PRO A 21 19.14 13.45 14.52
C PRO A 21 19.27 12.74 13.17
N PHE A 22 18.60 11.61 13.00
CA PHE A 22 18.60 10.86 11.75
C PHE A 22 17.48 11.38 10.84
N ARG A 23 17.84 12.18 9.84
CA ARG A 23 16.90 12.62 8.80
C ARG A 23 16.59 11.48 7.84
N ALA A 24 15.41 10.88 7.97
CA ALA A 24 14.99 9.77 7.12
C ALA A 24 14.45 10.27 5.77
N LEU A 25 13.63 11.32 5.78
CA LEU A 25 12.99 11.88 4.58
C LEU A 25 13.23 13.39 4.48
N GLN A 26 13.33 13.86 3.24
CA GLN A 26 13.45 15.30 2.96
C GLN A 26 12.69 15.68 1.69
N ASN A 27 11.87 16.72 1.78
CA ASN A 27 11.19 17.36 0.65
C ASN A 27 10.44 16.37 -0.25
N VAL A 28 9.69 15.44 0.37
CA VAL A 28 8.85 14.48 -0.36
C VAL A 28 7.59 15.20 -0.84
N ASN A 29 7.43 15.29 -2.17
CA ASN A 29 6.29 15.93 -2.81
C ASN A 29 5.60 14.96 -3.76
N LEU A 30 4.35 14.59 -3.46
CA LEU A 30 3.57 13.64 -4.26
C LEU A 30 2.11 14.04 -4.31
N THR A 31 1.56 14.08 -5.52
CA THR A 31 0.13 14.30 -5.76
C THR A 31 -0.50 13.05 -6.37
N ILE A 32 -1.66 12.68 -5.85
CA ILE A 32 -2.35 11.43 -6.18
C ILE A 32 -3.80 11.75 -6.55
N GLY A 33 -4.23 11.25 -7.70
CA GLY A 33 -5.62 11.33 -8.16
C GLY A 33 -6.50 10.26 -7.52
N LYS A 34 -7.80 10.52 -7.43
CA LYS A 34 -8.77 9.55 -6.92
C LYS A 34 -8.83 8.31 -7.81
N GLY A 35 -8.80 7.13 -7.20
CA GLY A 35 -8.90 5.85 -7.91
C GLY A 35 -7.60 5.41 -8.61
N GLN A 36 -6.48 6.11 -8.36
CA GLN A 36 -5.18 5.71 -8.88
C GLN A 36 -4.57 4.60 -8.03
N PHE A 37 -3.84 3.70 -8.69
CA PHE A 37 -2.96 2.74 -8.04
C PHE A 37 -1.52 3.23 -8.17
N ILE A 38 -0.84 3.43 -7.04
CA ILE A 38 0.54 3.94 -7.01
C ILE A 38 1.41 2.96 -6.25
N SER A 39 2.57 2.62 -6.82
CA SER A 39 3.60 1.86 -6.11
C SER A 39 4.78 2.76 -5.74
N LEU A 40 5.27 2.62 -4.51
CA LEU A 40 6.50 3.21 -4.03
C LEU A 40 7.60 2.15 -4.07
N ILE A 41 8.64 2.41 -4.86
CA ILE A 41 9.83 1.58 -4.99
C ILE A 41 11.06 2.37 -4.54
N GLY A 42 12.03 1.68 -3.95
CA GLY A 42 13.31 2.24 -3.54
C GLY A 42 14.11 1.25 -2.72
N HIS A 43 15.37 1.58 -2.43
CA HIS A 43 16.24 0.72 -1.63
C HIS A 43 15.67 0.46 -0.22
N SER A 44 16.04 -0.67 0.37
CA SER A 44 15.73 -0.96 1.78
C SER A 44 16.28 0.15 2.67
N GLY A 45 15.44 0.64 3.60
CA GLY A 45 15.82 1.74 4.50
C GLY A 45 15.70 3.16 3.93
N CYS A 46 15.21 3.36 2.70
CA CYS A 46 15.00 4.72 2.16
C CYS A 46 13.74 5.45 2.69
N GLY A 47 13.05 4.91 3.71
CA GLY A 47 11.90 5.57 4.33
C GLY A 47 10.55 5.38 3.65
N LYS A 48 10.37 4.36 2.78
CA LYS A 48 9.07 4.03 2.14
C LYS A 48 7.96 3.83 3.18
N SER A 49 8.19 2.95 4.15
CA SER A 49 7.24 2.67 5.23
C SER A 49 6.98 3.92 6.08
N THR A 50 7.97 4.81 6.22
CA THR A 50 7.81 6.09 6.89
C THR A 50 6.84 7.01 6.13
N VAL A 51 6.97 7.13 4.80
CA VAL A 51 6.00 7.87 3.96
C VAL A 51 4.60 7.30 4.13
N LEU A 52 4.46 5.96 4.08
CA LEU A 52 3.16 5.30 4.23
C LEU A 52 2.54 5.56 5.62
N ASN A 53 3.33 5.49 6.69
CA ASN A 53 2.87 5.76 8.04
C ASN A 53 2.47 7.23 8.26
N ILE A 54 3.17 8.19 7.62
CA ILE A 54 2.77 9.60 7.64
C ILE A 54 1.43 9.77 6.91
N VAL A 55 1.28 9.17 5.73
CA VAL A 55 0.00 9.21 5.00
C VAL A 55 -1.12 8.56 5.80
N ALA A 56 -0.84 7.50 6.56
CA ALA A 56 -1.81 6.87 7.45
C ALA A 56 -2.21 7.76 8.65
N GLY A 57 -1.41 8.77 8.99
CA GLY A 57 -1.53 9.55 10.22
C GLY A 57 -0.97 8.85 11.46
N LEU A 58 -0.15 7.80 11.27
CA LEU A 58 0.52 7.07 12.37
C LEU A 58 1.80 7.77 12.83
N TYR A 59 2.43 8.57 11.95
CA TYR A 59 3.55 9.44 12.27
C TYR A 59 3.24 10.87 11.86
N GLU A 60 3.64 11.81 12.72
CA GLU A 60 3.61 13.24 12.43
C GLU A 60 4.90 13.62 11.70
N ALA A 61 4.78 14.32 10.58
CA ALA A 61 5.95 14.81 9.85
C ALA A 61 6.60 15.97 10.61
N THR A 62 7.94 16.05 10.60
CA THR A 62 8.67 17.18 11.21
C THR A 62 8.54 18.45 10.36
N GLU A 63 8.44 18.27 9.04
CA GLU A 63 8.27 19.34 8.07
C GLU A 63 7.16 18.95 7.08
N GLY A 64 6.44 19.94 6.56
CA GLY A 64 5.40 19.73 5.56
C GLY A 64 4.15 19.06 6.13
N GLY A 65 3.35 18.43 5.26
CA GLY A 65 2.12 17.77 5.67
C GLY A 65 1.46 16.95 4.58
N VAL A 66 0.39 16.24 4.97
CA VAL A 66 -0.43 15.43 4.07
C VAL A 66 -1.87 15.93 4.09
N ILE A 67 -2.45 16.14 2.91
CA ILE A 67 -3.82 16.60 2.73
C ILE A 67 -4.61 15.54 1.96
N LEU A 68 -5.71 15.06 2.54
CA LEU A 68 -6.67 14.16 1.90
C LEU A 68 -8.02 14.87 1.75
N GLU A 69 -8.51 15.02 0.51
CA GLU A 69 -9.76 15.72 0.19
C GLU A 69 -9.88 17.11 0.84
N GLY A 70 -8.78 17.87 0.84
CA GLY A 70 -8.72 19.21 1.42
C GLY A 70 -8.67 19.24 2.95
N ARG A 71 -8.51 18.10 3.62
CA ARG A 71 -8.33 18.01 5.08
C ARG A 71 -6.94 17.51 5.40
N GLU A 72 -6.30 18.15 6.37
CA GLU A 72 -5.00 17.73 6.87
C GLU A 72 -5.09 16.37 7.58
N VAL A 73 -4.11 15.51 7.37
CA VAL A 73 -3.99 14.19 8.00
C VAL A 73 -3.04 14.29 9.18
N ASN A 74 -3.60 14.48 10.37
CA ASN A 74 -2.83 14.62 11.62
C ASN A 74 -3.02 13.44 12.58
N GLU A 75 -3.97 12.56 12.30
CA GLU A 75 -4.29 11.39 13.13
C GLU A 75 -4.75 10.21 12.28
N PRO A 76 -4.68 8.96 12.78
CA PRO A 76 -5.18 7.81 12.05
C PRO A 76 -6.72 7.81 11.99
N GLY A 77 -7.28 7.44 10.84
CA GLY A 77 -8.72 7.48 10.60
C GLY A 77 -9.21 6.29 9.76
N PRO A 78 -10.51 5.91 9.87
CA PRO A 78 -11.06 4.77 9.14
C PRO A 78 -11.11 4.98 7.62
N ASP A 79 -10.97 6.22 7.16
CA ASP A 79 -10.85 6.58 5.76
C ASP A 79 -9.50 6.18 5.14
N ARG A 80 -8.50 5.81 5.95
CA ARG A 80 -7.18 5.34 5.51
C ARG A 80 -6.87 4.01 6.17
N ALA A 81 -7.03 2.91 5.42
CA ALA A 81 -6.76 1.58 5.95
C ALA A 81 -5.35 1.13 5.59
N VAL A 82 -4.62 0.57 6.57
CA VAL A 82 -3.25 0.07 6.39
C VAL A 82 -3.24 -1.46 6.46
N VAL A 83 -2.70 -2.08 5.40
CA VAL A 83 -2.34 -3.49 5.37
C VAL A 83 -0.85 -3.60 5.67
N PHE A 84 -0.52 -4.10 6.86
CA PHE A 84 0.86 -4.28 7.31
C PHE A 84 1.48 -5.58 6.76
N GLN A 85 2.80 -5.56 6.57
CA GLN A 85 3.60 -6.73 6.21
C GLN A 85 3.45 -7.87 7.23
N ASN A 86 3.53 -7.55 8.52
CA ASN A 86 3.10 -8.45 9.57
C ASN A 86 1.58 -8.36 9.61
N HIS A 87 0.88 -9.37 9.07
CA HIS A 87 -0.58 -9.50 8.89
C HIS A 87 -1.49 -8.87 9.99
N ALA A 88 -0.96 -8.63 11.20
CA ALA A 88 -1.55 -7.85 12.28
C ALA A 88 -2.95 -8.33 12.66
N LEU A 89 -3.20 -9.64 12.49
CA LEU A 89 -4.44 -10.29 12.91
C LEU A 89 -4.37 -10.57 14.41
N LEU A 90 -5.50 -10.41 15.08
CA LEU A 90 -5.64 -10.72 16.50
C LEU A 90 -5.69 -12.26 16.65
N PRO A 91 -4.70 -12.90 17.29
CA PRO A 91 -4.54 -14.35 17.25
C PRO A 91 -5.62 -15.10 18.04
N TRP A 92 -6.32 -14.43 18.95
CA TRP A 92 -7.43 -14.97 19.74
C TRP A 92 -8.82 -14.75 19.12
N LEU A 93 -8.90 -14.10 17.95
CA LEU A 93 -10.15 -13.90 17.21
C LEU A 93 -10.15 -14.77 15.96
N THR A 94 -11.32 -15.29 15.58
CA THR A 94 -11.47 -16.00 14.29
C THR A 94 -11.29 -15.07 13.10
N VAL A 95 -11.18 -15.62 11.89
CA VAL A 95 -11.18 -14.85 10.64
C VAL A 95 -12.38 -13.90 10.57
N TYR A 96 -13.59 -14.42 10.82
CA TYR A 96 -14.80 -13.61 10.86
C TYR A 96 -14.68 -12.48 11.89
N GLN A 97 -14.25 -12.79 13.12
CA GLN A 97 -14.16 -11.82 14.21
C GLN A 97 -13.10 -10.73 13.97
N ASN A 98 -12.00 -11.06 13.28
CA ASN A 98 -10.98 -10.08 12.89
C ASN A 98 -11.54 -9.01 11.95
N VAL A 99 -12.38 -9.41 10.99
CA VAL A 99 -13.06 -8.48 10.07
C VAL A 99 -14.22 -7.77 10.77
N GLU A 100 -14.97 -8.50 11.60
CA GLU A 100 -16.09 -7.97 12.39
C GLU A 100 -15.67 -6.79 13.26
N LEU A 101 -14.47 -6.85 13.86
CA LEU A 101 -13.93 -5.75 14.66
C LEU A 101 -13.86 -4.45 13.86
N ALA A 102 -13.29 -4.49 12.64
CA ALA A 102 -13.16 -3.32 11.78
C ALA A 102 -14.53 -2.79 11.33
N VAL A 103 -15.45 -3.68 10.97
CA VAL A 103 -16.83 -3.31 10.59
C VAL A 103 -17.57 -2.67 11.74
N LYS A 104 -17.44 -3.19 12.97
CA LYS A 104 -18.05 -2.59 14.17
C LYS A 104 -17.48 -1.21 14.50
N CYS A 105 -16.19 -0.97 14.26
CA CYS A 105 -15.60 0.35 14.47
C CYS A 105 -16.23 1.44 13.58
N VAL A 106 -16.56 1.09 12.33
CA VAL A 106 -17.07 2.06 11.34
C VAL A 106 -18.61 2.10 11.31
N PHE A 107 -19.27 0.95 11.35
CA PHE A 107 -20.70 0.82 11.03
C PHE A 107 -21.62 0.53 12.21
N LYS A 108 -21.11 0.41 13.45
CA LYS A 108 -21.93 0.10 14.63
C LYS A 108 -23.11 1.06 14.86
N LYS A 109 -23.00 2.30 14.39
CA LYS A 109 -24.06 3.32 14.50
C LYS A 109 -24.98 3.41 13.28
N THR A 110 -24.60 2.81 12.15
CA THR A 110 -25.25 3.01 10.85
C THR A 110 -25.82 1.73 10.23
N LYS A 111 -25.34 0.55 10.61
CA LYS A 111 -25.83 -0.76 10.14
C LYS A 111 -26.38 -1.60 11.29
N SER A 112 -27.42 -2.38 11.00
CA SER A 112 -27.93 -3.42 11.88
C SER A 112 -26.94 -4.59 11.99
N LYS A 113 -27.16 -5.48 12.98
CA LYS A 113 -26.33 -6.68 13.15
C LYS A 113 -26.38 -7.61 11.93
N ALA A 114 -27.54 -7.74 11.29
CA ALA A 114 -27.71 -8.55 10.09
C ALA A 114 -26.92 -7.95 8.91
N GLU A 115 -27.08 -6.66 8.65
CA GLU A 115 -26.35 -5.98 7.57
C GLU A 115 -24.83 -6.00 7.79
N MET A 116 -24.36 -5.89 9.04
CA MET A 116 -22.94 -6.03 9.35
C MET A 116 -22.44 -7.44 9.05
N ARG A 117 -23.22 -8.48 9.40
CA ARG A 117 -22.88 -9.87 9.12
C ARG A 117 -22.75 -10.12 7.62
N ASP A 118 -23.76 -9.73 6.85
CA ASP A 118 -23.77 -9.90 5.40
C ASP A 118 -22.60 -9.15 4.75
N TRP A 119 -22.27 -7.96 5.27
CA TRP A 119 -21.11 -7.18 4.82
C TRP A 119 -19.78 -7.87 5.12
N ILE A 120 -19.63 -8.47 6.30
CA ILE A 120 -18.42 -9.21 6.69
C ILE A 120 -18.24 -10.44 5.78
N GLU A 121 -19.29 -11.23 5.62
CA GLU A 121 -19.27 -12.43 4.77
C GLU A 121 -18.97 -12.05 3.32
N HIS A 122 -19.59 -10.98 2.79
CA HIS A 122 -19.30 -10.46 1.45
C HIS A 122 -17.82 -10.08 1.26
N ASN A 123 -17.22 -9.32 2.19
CA ASN A 123 -15.81 -8.91 2.07
C ASN A 123 -14.84 -10.09 2.22
N LEU A 124 -15.19 -11.10 3.03
CA LEU A 124 -14.41 -12.33 3.12
C LEU A 124 -14.53 -13.17 1.84
N SER A 125 -15.68 -13.12 1.16
CA SER A 125 -15.87 -13.78 -0.12
C SER A 125 -15.05 -13.15 -1.24
N LEU A 126 -14.95 -11.81 -1.27
CA LEU A 126 -14.12 -11.06 -2.23
C LEU A 126 -12.64 -11.49 -2.20
N VAL A 127 -12.14 -11.94 -1.05
CA VAL A 127 -10.76 -12.45 -0.90
C VAL A 127 -10.66 -13.97 -0.87
N HIS A 128 -11.77 -14.67 -1.19
CA HIS A 128 -11.91 -16.13 -1.20
C HIS A 128 -11.63 -16.81 0.16
N MET A 129 -12.11 -16.22 1.25
CA MET A 129 -11.93 -16.74 2.62
C MET A 129 -13.20 -17.35 3.24
N ASP A 130 -14.24 -17.62 2.44
CA ASP A 130 -15.53 -18.18 2.89
C ASP A 130 -15.39 -19.54 3.61
N HIS A 131 -14.40 -20.34 3.21
CA HIS A 131 -14.16 -21.66 3.74
C HIS A 131 -13.43 -21.66 5.11
N ALA A 132 -12.97 -20.49 5.57
CA ALA A 132 -12.09 -20.37 6.74
C ALA A 132 -12.63 -19.40 7.82
N LEU A 133 -13.90 -19.00 7.75
CA LEU A 133 -14.53 -18.00 8.63
C LEU A 133 -14.31 -18.27 10.13
N ASN A 134 -14.39 -19.53 10.55
CA ASN A 134 -14.31 -19.95 11.95
C ASN A 134 -12.89 -20.31 12.41
N LYS A 135 -11.91 -20.30 11.51
CA LYS A 135 -10.51 -20.62 11.85
C LYS A 135 -9.86 -19.47 12.60
N LEU A 136 -8.94 -19.79 13.49
CA LEU A 136 -8.04 -18.85 14.14
C LEU A 136 -6.81 -18.56 13.25
N PRO A 137 -6.17 -17.39 13.37
CA PRO A 137 -4.97 -17.06 12.61
C PRO A 137 -3.86 -18.10 12.71
N GLY A 138 -3.72 -18.79 13.85
CA GLY A 138 -2.74 -19.88 14.00
C GLY A 138 -2.93 -21.05 13.03
N GLU A 139 -4.14 -21.25 12.52
CA GLU A 139 -4.52 -22.34 11.61
C GLU A 139 -4.44 -21.96 10.12
N LEU A 140 -4.02 -20.72 9.83
CA LEU A 140 -3.98 -20.16 8.48
C LEU A 140 -2.56 -20.14 7.91
N SER A 141 -2.44 -20.39 6.61
CA SER A 141 -1.20 -20.11 5.87
C SER A 141 -0.91 -18.60 5.83
N GLY A 142 0.32 -18.20 5.48
CA GLY A 142 0.68 -16.79 5.30
C GLY A 142 -0.26 -16.07 4.32
N GLY A 143 -0.51 -16.67 3.16
CA GLY A 143 -1.44 -16.10 2.17
C GLY A 143 -2.87 -15.95 2.65
N MET A 144 -3.37 -16.91 3.42
CA MET A 144 -4.69 -16.81 4.04
C MET A 144 -4.74 -15.67 5.07
N LYS A 145 -3.70 -15.52 5.90
CA LYS A 145 -3.60 -14.39 6.84
C LYS A 145 -3.61 -13.04 6.10
N GLN A 146 -2.92 -12.97 4.97
CA GLN A 146 -2.83 -11.74 4.18
C GLN A 146 -4.17 -11.37 3.55
N ARG A 147 -4.88 -12.35 2.99
CA ARG A 147 -6.24 -12.18 2.46
C ARG A 147 -7.19 -11.64 3.53
N VAL A 148 -7.12 -12.16 4.75
CA VAL A 148 -7.94 -11.68 5.88
C VAL A 148 -7.56 -10.27 6.28
N GLY A 149 -6.26 -9.93 6.28
CA GLY A 149 -5.79 -8.56 6.51
C GLY A 149 -6.35 -7.57 5.49
N ILE A 150 -6.33 -7.93 4.20
CA ILE A 150 -6.90 -7.14 3.10
C ILE A 150 -8.41 -7.00 3.27
N ALA A 151 -9.13 -8.10 3.50
CA ALA A 151 -10.58 -8.06 3.72
C ALA A 151 -10.97 -7.17 4.90
N ARG A 152 -10.23 -7.22 6.00
CA ARG A 152 -10.43 -6.34 7.16
C ARG A 152 -10.32 -4.86 6.77
N CYS A 153 -9.31 -4.51 5.99
CA CYS A 153 -9.10 -3.14 5.52
C CYS A 153 -10.20 -2.70 4.54
N LEU A 154 -10.56 -3.55 3.57
CA LEU A 154 -11.61 -3.26 2.58
C LEU A 154 -12.99 -3.12 3.22
N ALA A 155 -13.28 -3.94 4.24
CA ALA A 155 -14.54 -3.91 4.96
C ALA A 155 -14.81 -2.58 5.67
N MET A 156 -13.79 -1.73 5.88
CA MET A 156 -13.94 -0.37 6.41
C MET A 156 -14.39 0.67 5.37
N GLN A 157 -14.44 0.29 4.09
CA GLN A 157 -14.67 1.20 2.94
C GLN A 157 -13.70 2.41 2.94
N PRO A 158 -12.38 2.16 2.95
CA PRO A 158 -11.40 3.23 3.03
C PRO A 158 -11.37 4.04 1.72
N LYS A 159 -11.10 5.34 1.87
CA LYS A 159 -10.81 6.27 0.77
C LYS A 159 -9.45 6.01 0.14
N VAL A 160 -8.48 5.64 0.97
CA VAL A 160 -7.12 5.27 0.57
C VAL A 160 -6.75 3.94 1.23
N LEU A 161 -6.36 2.96 0.42
CA LEU A 161 -5.80 1.70 0.88
C LEU A 161 -4.27 1.79 0.82
N LEU A 162 -3.62 1.66 1.97
CA LEU A 162 -2.18 1.71 2.13
C LEU A 162 -1.69 0.28 2.37
N MET A 163 -0.70 -0.19 1.60
CA MET A 163 -0.20 -1.55 1.73
C MET A 163 1.33 -1.55 1.81
N ASP A 164 1.87 -2.10 2.90
CA ASP A 164 3.32 -2.23 3.10
C ASP A 164 3.78 -3.66 2.79
N GLU A 165 4.42 -3.85 1.64
CA GLU A 165 4.88 -5.14 1.10
C GLU A 165 3.86 -6.29 1.23
N PRO A 166 2.64 -6.14 0.68
CA PRO A 166 1.56 -7.07 0.95
C PRO A 166 1.77 -8.48 0.38
N PHE A 167 2.79 -8.68 -0.46
CA PHE A 167 3.03 -9.93 -1.19
C PHE A 167 4.36 -10.61 -0.84
N GLY A 168 5.24 -9.95 -0.07
CA GLY A 168 6.62 -10.38 0.10
C GLY A 168 6.80 -11.75 0.74
N ALA A 169 5.88 -12.15 1.64
CA ALA A 169 5.92 -13.42 2.35
C ALA A 169 5.19 -14.58 1.64
N LEU A 170 4.72 -14.38 0.41
CA LEU A 170 3.88 -15.34 -0.32
C LEU A 170 4.64 -16.10 -1.39
N ASP A 171 4.29 -17.38 -1.57
CA ASP A 171 4.71 -18.18 -2.71
C ASP A 171 4.14 -17.62 -4.03
N ALA A 172 4.77 -17.96 -5.14
CA ALA A 172 4.49 -17.35 -6.44
C ALA A 172 3.02 -17.51 -6.89
N LEU A 173 2.40 -18.67 -6.66
CA LEU A 173 1.03 -18.92 -7.11
C LEU A 173 0.02 -18.19 -6.23
N THR A 174 0.22 -18.22 -4.90
CA THR A 174 -0.64 -17.50 -3.96
C THR A 174 -0.54 -15.99 -4.17
N ARG A 175 0.68 -15.48 -4.43
CA ARG A 175 0.95 -14.10 -4.80
C ARG A 175 0.19 -13.69 -6.06
N ALA A 176 0.30 -14.50 -7.12
CA ALA A 176 -0.38 -14.24 -8.40
C ALA A 176 -1.88 -14.05 -8.20
N HIS A 177 -2.54 -15.03 -7.58
CA HIS A 177 -3.97 -14.96 -7.32
C HIS A 177 -4.38 -13.75 -6.47
N LEU A 178 -3.55 -13.35 -5.49
CA LEU A 178 -3.86 -12.22 -4.63
C LEU A 178 -3.73 -10.87 -5.37
N GLN A 179 -2.75 -10.75 -6.26
CA GLN A 179 -2.58 -9.58 -7.12
C GLN A 179 -3.79 -9.42 -8.05
N ASP A 180 -4.22 -10.50 -8.70
CA ASP A 180 -5.38 -10.48 -9.61
C ASP A 180 -6.65 -10.08 -8.84
N SER A 181 -6.87 -10.69 -7.67
CA SER A 181 -8.00 -10.34 -6.79
C SER A 181 -7.98 -8.86 -6.40
N LEU A 182 -6.81 -8.32 -6.07
CA LEU A 182 -6.67 -6.92 -5.66
C LEU A 182 -6.97 -5.96 -6.82
N MET A 183 -6.55 -6.30 -8.04
CA MET A 183 -6.88 -5.52 -9.24
C MET A 183 -8.38 -5.48 -9.49
N ASP A 184 -9.04 -6.64 -9.41
CA ASP A 184 -10.49 -6.74 -9.61
C ASP A 184 -11.26 -5.95 -8.56
N ILE A 185 -10.88 -6.09 -7.28
CA ILE A 185 -11.47 -5.34 -6.17
C ILE A 185 -11.26 -3.83 -6.36
N GLN A 186 -10.06 -3.39 -6.73
CA GLN A 186 -9.77 -1.98 -6.94
C GLN A 186 -10.58 -1.41 -8.10
N GLN A 187 -10.74 -2.17 -9.18
CA GLN A 187 -11.56 -1.77 -10.33
C GLN A 187 -13.04 -1.66 -9.95
N GLN A 188 -13.55 -2.53 -9.08
CA GLN A 188 -14.93 -2.48 -8.59
C GLN A 188 -15.18 -1.33 -7.60
N LEU A 189 -14.26 -1.11 -6.66
CA LEU A 189 -14.44 -0.14 -5.58
C LEU A 189 -13.99 1.28 -5.96
N GLY A 190 -13.12 1.43 -6.96
CA GLY A 190 -12.57 2.72 -7.37
C GLY A 190 -11.79 3.44 -6.25
N ASN A 191 -11.29 2.70 -5.27
CA ASN A 191 -10.50 3.24 -4.18
C ASN A 191 -9.08 3.59 -4.66
N THR A 192 -8.46 4.54 -3.97
CA THR A 192 -7.08 4.94 -4.24
C THR A 192 -6.16 4.00 -3.48
N VAL A 193 -5.13 3.47 -4.14
CA VAL A 193 -4.24 2.46 -3.55
C VAL A 193 -2.80 2.97 -3.58
N ILE A 194 -2.12 2.89 -2.45
CA ILE A 194 -0.68 3.12 -2.34
C ILE A 194 -0.05 1.84 -1.82
N MET A 195 0.84 1.26 -2.63
CA MET A 195 1.55 0.04 -2.30
C MET A 195 3.04 0.31 -2.17
N ILE A 196 3.69 -0.29 -1.18
CA ILE A 196 5.14 -0.43 -1.15
C ILE A 196 5.47 -1.84 -1.64
N THR A 197 6.38 -1.92 -2.60
CA THR A 197 6.94 -3.20 -3.05
C THR A 197 8.42 -3.04 -3.38
N HIS A 198 9.15 -4.15 -3.32
CA HIS A 198 10.51 -4.28 -3.84
C HIS A 198 10.55 -5.04 -5.17
N ASP A 199 9.42 -5.57 -5.62
CA ASP A 199 9.29 -6.35 -6.85
C ASP A 199 8.88 -5.42 -8.01
N VAL A 200 9.73 -5.40 -9.05
CA VAL A 200 9.52 -4.55 -10.22
C VAL A 200 8.30 -5.01 -11.02
N ASP A 201 8.08 -6.33 -11.10
CA ASP A 201 7.00 -6.90 -11.90
C ASP A 201 5.65 -6.53 -11.28
N GLU A 202 5.57 -6.56 -9.94
CA GLU A 202 4.38 -6.14 -9.20
C GLU A 202 4.05 -4.66 -9.44
N ALA A 203 5.05 -3.79 -9.40
CA ALA A 203 4.82 -2.37 -9.56
C ALA A 203 4.36 -2.01 -10.98
N VAL A 204 4.95 -2.62 -12.01
CA VAL A 204 4.53 -2.40 -13.40
C VAL A 204 3.15 -3.02 -13.64
N LEU A 205 2.87 -4.20 -13.07
CA LEU A 205 1.59 -4.88 -13.24
C LEU A 205 0.44 -4.11 -12.58
N LEU A 206 0.60 -3.64 -11.34
CA LEU A 206 -0.52 -3.10 -10.54
C LEU A 206 -0.72 -1.59 -10.68
N SER A 207 0.34 -0.84 -10.99
CA SER A 207 0.33 0.62 -10.80
C SER A 207 -0.01 1.39 -12.07
N ASP A 208 -0.68 2.52 -11.89
CA ASP A 208 -0.76 3.57 -12.91
C ASP A 208 0.48 4.46 -12.87
N ARG A 209 1.09 4.62 -11.69
CA ARG A 209 2.32 5.38 -11.49
C ARG A 209 3.24 4.66 -10.51
N ILE A 210 4.53 4.63 -10.84
CA ILE A 210 5.58 4.11 -9.97
C ILE A 210 6.41 5.29 -9.48
N VAL A 211 6.40 5.50 -8.17
CA VAL A 211 7.17 6.54 -7.48
C VAL A 211 8.47 5.91 -6.98
N MET A 212 9.59 6.35 -7.54
CA MET A 212 10.89 5.82 -7.22
C MET A 212 11.62 6.77 -6.25
N MET A 213 11.93 6.27 -5.07
CA MET A 213 12.60 7.02 -4.01
C MET A 213 14.13 6.93 -4.13
N THR A 214 14.80 8.02 -3.77
CA THR A 214 16.27 8.06 -3.66
C THR A 214 16.75 7.30 -2.42
N ASN A 215 18.05 7.01 -2.36
CA ASN A 215 18.64 6.31 -1.22
C ASN A 215 18.67 7.23 0.02
N GLY A 216 18.47 6.67 1.20
CA GLY A 216 18.68 7.38 2.46
C GLY A 216 20.17 7.53 2.80
N PRO A 217 20.53 8.39 3.76
CA PRO A 217 19.65 9.29 4.54
C PRO A 217 19.11 10.48 3.71
N ALA A 218 18.08 11.15 4.23
CA ALA A 218 17.36 12.26 3.57
C ALA A 218 16.78 11.87 2.20
N ALA A 219 16.08 10.74 2.15
CA ALA A 219 15.47 10.25 0.92
C ALA A 219 14.34 11.19 0.45
N SER A 220 14.24 11.32 -0.87
CA SER A 220 13.27 12.14 -1.58
C SER A 220 12.73 11.38 -2.79
N ILE A 221 11.73 11.94 -3.49
CA ILE A 221 11.26 11.36 -4.74
C ILE A 221 12.27 11.66 -5.83
N GLY A 222 12.85 10.61 -6.41
CA GLY A 222 13.83 10.73 -7.48
C GLY A 222 13.16 10.85 -8.85
N GLU A 223 12.27 9.90 -9.16
CA GLU A 223 11.60 9.85 -10.45
C GLU A 223 10.18 9.28 -10.29
N VAL A 224 9.25 9.70 -11.15
CA VAL A 224 7.90 9.16 -11.20
C VAL A 224 7.61 8.68 -12.61
N LEU A 225 7.50 7.37 -12.77
CA LEU A 225 7.18 6.72 -14.03
C LEU A 225 5.67 6.54 -14.14
N SER A 226 5.08 6.96 -15.26
CA SER A 226 3.66 6.74 -15.56
C SER A 226 3.50 5.52 -16.46
N ILE A 227 2.62 4.59 -16.07
CA ILE A 227 2.40 3.32 -16.76
C ILE A 227 1.12 3.41 -17.58
N ASN A 228 1.28 3.58 -18.89
CA ASN A 228 0.15 3.68 -19.82
C ASN A 228 -0.22 2.30 -20.40
N LEU A 229 -0.43 1.32 -19.53
CA LEU A 229 -0.93 -0.01 -19.92
C LEU A 229 -2.44 -0.12 -19.61
N PRO A 230 -3.27 -0.56 -20.57
CA PRO A 230 -4.71 -0.67 -20.38
C PRO A 230 -5.05 -1.69 -19.29
N ARG A 231 -6.14 -1.45 -18.55
CA ARG A 231 -6.72 -2.39 -17.58
C ARG A 231 -7.94 -3.08 -18.20
N PRO A 232 -8.21 -4.37 -17.91
CA PRO A 232 -7.48 -5.25 -16.99
C PRO A 232 -6.15 -5.73 -17.59
N ARG A 233 -5.16 -5.96 -16.72
CA ARG A 233 -3.81 -6.37 -17.10
C ARG A 233 -3.64 -7.85 -16.86
N ASP A 234 -3.53 -8.63 -17.92
CA ASP A 234 -3.29 -10.07 -17.83
C ASP A 234 -1.78 -10.34 -17.82
N ARG A 235 -1.30 -11.00 -16.76
CA ARG A 235 0.13 -11.33 -16.56
C ARG A 235 0.72 -12.17 -17.69
N VAL A 236 -0.05 -13.08 -18.28
CA VAL A 236 0.40 -14.00 -19.32
C VAL A 236 0.51 -13.25 -20.64
N VAL A 237 -0.47 -12.39 -20.93
CA VAL A 237 -0.45 -11.55 -22.14
C VAL A 237 0.66 -10.51 -22.08
N LEU A 238 0.86 -9.89 -20.91
CA LEU A 238 1.87 -8.84 -20.73
C LEU A 238 3.31 -9.35 -20.66
N ALA A 239 3.53 -10.65 -20.44
CA ALA A 239 4.88 -11.22 -20.35
C ALA A 239 5.69 -10.94 -21.63
N ASP A 240 5.04 -11.02 -22.79
CA ASP A 240 5.65 -10.79 -24.11
C ASP A 240 5.42 -9.37 -24.64
N ASP A 241 4.78 -8.49 -23.86
CA ASP A 241 4.46 -7.12 -24.27
C ASP A 241 5.74 -6.24 -24.25
N PRO A 242 6.09 -5.57 -25.37
CA PRO A 242 7.27 -4.71 -25.44
C PRO A 242 7.23 -3.51 -24.50
N ASP A 243 6.05 -2.91 -24.29
CA ASP A 243 5.88 -1.75 -23.42
C ASP A 243 6.04 -2.17 -21.95
N PHE A 244 5.47 -3.31 -21.56
CA PHE A 244 5.67 -3.88 -20.23
C PHE A 244 7.16 -4.08 -19.93
N ASN A 245 7.88 -4.71 -20.85
CA ASN A 245 9.33 -4.92 -20.71
C ASN A 245 10.11 -3.61 -20.70
N ASN A 246 9.71 -2.59 -21.47
CA ASN A 246 10.32 -1.27 -21.43
C ASN A 246 10.18 -0.61 -20.04
N TYR A 247 8.96 -0.61 -19.47
CA TYR A 247 8.75 -0.07 -18.12
C TYR A 247 9.58 -0.79 -17.06
N ARG A 248 9.68 -2.13 -17.14
CA ARG A 248 10.56 -2.90 -16.24
C ARG A 248 12.01 -2.46 -16.34
N GLN A 249 12.53 -2.29 -17.57
CA GLN A 249 13.91 -1.86 -17.78
C GLN A 249 14.16 -0.45 -17.21
N GLN A 250 13.21 0.48 -17.33
CA GLN A 250 13.34 1.82 -16.75
C GLN A 250 13.43 1.77 -15.22
N VAL A 251 12.56 1.00 -14.57
CA VAL A 251 12.58 0.84 -13.10
C VAL A 251 13.88 0.16 -12.64
N LEU A 252 14.30 -0.92 -13.31
CA LEU A 252 15.56 -1.60 -13.01
C LEU A 252 16.76 -0.67 -13.18
N ARG A 253 16.79 0.10 -14.27
CA ARG A 253 17.85 1.07 -14.54
C ARG A 253 17.96 2.10 -13.42
N PHE A 254 16.84 2.67 -12.98
CA PHE A 254 16.83 3.59 -11.84
C PHE A 254 17.41 2.95 -10.57
N LEU A 255 16.95 1.74 -10.24
CA LEU A 255 17.43 1.00 -9.07
C LEU A 255 18.93 0.73 -9.14
N TYR A 256 19.45 0.26 -10.28
CA TYR A 256 20.87 -0.05 -10.45
C TYR A 256 21.78 1.19 -10.51
N GLU A 257 21.37 2.25 -11.22
CA GLU A 257 22.18 3.48 -11.33
C GLU A 257 22.35 4.16 -9.96
N LYS A 258 21.31 4.12 -9.12
CA LYS A 258 21.37 4.64 -7.75
C LYS A 258 22.10 3.70 -6.78
N GLN A 259 22.11 2.39 -7.03
CA GLN A 259 22.87 1.42 -6.24
C GLN A 259 24.38 1.52 -6.46
N LYS A 260 24.84 1.98 -7.64
CA LYS A 260 26.25 2.22 -7.94
C LYS A 260 26.81 3.51 -7.33
N ASN A 261 25.95 4.40 -6.82
CA ASN A 261 26.33 5.69 -6.26
C ASN A 261 26.23 5.87 -4.71
N PRO A 262 26.52 4.87 -3.84
CA PRO A 262 26.55 5.13 -2.39
C PRO A 262 27.79 5.93 -1.96
N ALA A 263 28.88 5.87 -2.74
CA ALA A 263 30.21 6.35 -2.34
C ALA A 263 30.67 7.66 -3.01
N ALA A 264 29.97 8.17 -4.02
CA ALA A 264 30.40 9.37 -4.76
C ALA A 264 30.06 10.72 -4.07
N LYS A 265 29.50 10.69 -2.86
CA LYS A 265 29.21 11.90 -2.04
C LYS A 265 30.04 11.99 -0.76
N ALA A 266 31.02 11.10 -0.56
CA ALA A 266 31.92 11.12 0.61
C ALA A 266 33.38 11.44 0.23
N ALA A 267 33.59 12.22 -0.83
CA ALA A 267 34.89 12.74 -1.24
C ALA A 267 34.85 14.26 -1.40
#